data_AF-A0A8T4NVB3-F1
#
_entry.id   AF-A0A8T4NVB3-F1
#
_cell.length_a   1.000
_cell.length_b   1.000
_cell.length_c   1.000
_cell.angle_alpha   90.00
_cell.angle_beta   90.00
_cell.angle_gamma   90.00
#
_symmetry.space_group_name_H-M   'P 1'
#
loop_
_entity.id
_entity.type
_entity.pdbx_description
1 polymer ?
#
loop_
_entity_poly.entity_id
_entity_poly.type
_entity_poly.pdbx_seq_one_letter_code
_entity_poly.pdbx_strand_id
1 'polypeptide(L)'
;MTRKYFRAHDDSLTSERKPLYQDSRIKVDYLPNAIEDHELITDDGDGPYLILQRGILEQCARTSRDRFPELIERITNFTFTPSLNESGLTLDSIHVAICQAYMEQERRYNEFRLNIRR
;
A
#
# COMPACT_ATOMS: atom_id res chain seq x y z
N MET A 1 30.04 0.73 -15.79
CA MET A 1 29.73 -0.55 -15.10
C MET A 1 28.61 -0.27 -14.10
N THR A 2 27.36 -0.52 -14.50
CA THR A 2 26.17 -0.21 -13.69
C THR A 2 25.91 -1.38 -12.75
N ARG A 3 25.95 -1.12 -11.43
CA ARG A 3 25.62 -2.13 -10.41
C ARG A 3 24.12 -2.46 -10.53
N LYS A 4 23.82 -3.63 -11.11
CA LYS A 4 22.50 -4.24 -11.01
C LYS A 4 22.33 -4.74 -9.57
N TYR A 5 21.51 -4.06 -8.80
CA TYR A 5 21.04 -4.58 -7.52
C TYR A 5 19.99 -5.65 -7.79
N PHE A 6 20.41 -6.88 -8.04
CA PHE A 6 19.55 -8.04 -7.82
C PHE A 6 19.46 -8.23 -6.31
N ARG A 7 18.37 -7.77 -5.69
CA ARG A 7 17.97 -8.32 -4.39
C ARG A 7 17.57 -9.76 -4.67
N ALA A 8 18.35 -10.70 -4.14
CA ALA A 8 17.90 -12.05 -3.96
C ALA A 8 16.63 -11.98 -3.10
N HIS A 9 15.49 -12.32 -3.70
CA HIS A 9 14.27 -12.63 -2.97
C HIS A 9 14.58 -13.86 -2.12
N ASP A 10 14.72 -13.65 -0.82
CA ASP A 10 14.76 -14.70 0.17
C ASP A 10 13.30 -15.20 0.34
N ASP A 11 12.90 -16.15 -0.50
CA ASP A 11 11.54 -16.69 -0.63
C ASP A 11 11.09 -17.57 0.56
N SER A 12 11.75 -17.51 1.72
CA SER A 12 11.45 -18.39 2.87
C SER A 12 10.65 -17.75 4.01
N LEU A 13 10.13 -16.54 3.82
CA LEU A 13 9.13 -15.93 4.72
C LEU A 13 7.94 -15.49 3.88
N THR A 14 7.17 -16.44 3.36
CA THR A 14 5.81 -16.16 2.87
C THR A 14 4.97 -15.72 4.07
N SER A 15 5.14 -14.46 4.46
CA SER A 15 4.25 -13.77 5.36
C SER A 15 2.88 -13.87 4.73
N GLU A 16 1.95 -14.55 5.41
CA GLU A 16 0.59 -14.72 4.92
C GLU A 16 -0.01 -13.33 4.69
N ARG A 17 -0.11 -12.94 3.41
CA ARG A 17 -0.64 -11.65 2.97
C ARG A 17 -2.09 -11.56 3.37
N LYS A 18 -2.45 -10.53 4.12
CA LYS A 18 -3.84 -10.31 4.55
C LYS A 18 -4.41 -9.13 3.77
N PRO A 19 -5.33 -9.35 2.81
CA PRO A 19 -5.90 -8.24 2.05
C PRO A 19 -6.66 -7.30 2.98
N LEU A 20 -6.42 -6.00 2.82
CA LEU A 20 -7.19 -4.91 3.44
C LEU A 20 -8.15 -4.26 2.42
N TYR A 21 -7.78 -4.27 1.14
CA TYR A 21 -8.61 -3.82 0.03
C TYR A 21 -8.26 -4.62 -1.23
N GLN A 22 -9.26 -4.89 -2.07
CA GLN A 22 -9.06 -5.52 -3.38
C GLN A 22 -10.20 -5.15 -4.34
N ASP A 23 -9.86 -4.69 -5.54
CA ASP A 23 -10.73 -4.68 -6.71
C ASP A 23 -10.08 -5.44 -7.89
N SER A 24 -10.59 -5.25 -9.11
CA SER A 24 -10.05 -5.92 -10.30
C SER A 24 -8.64 -5.47 -10.71
N ARG A 25 -8.15 -4.33 -10.20
CA ARG A 25 -6.93 -3.66 -10.65
C ARG A 25 -5.96 -3.26 -9.52
N ILE A 26 -6.48 -3.00 -8.33
CA ILE A 26 -5.72 -2.51 -7.17
C ILE A 26 -5.94 -3.47 -6.00
N LYS A 27 -4.85 -3.80 -5.33
CA LYS A 27 -4.86 -4.56 -4.08
C LYS A 27 -4.01 -3.84 -3.04
N VAL A 28 -4.47 -3.81 -1.80
CA VAL A 28 -3.67 -3.35 -0.66
C VAL A 28 -3.61 -4.48 0.36
N ASP A 29 -2.43 -5.06 0.53
CA ASP A 29 -2.16 -6.15 1.46
C ASP A 29 -1.48 -5.63 2.72
N TYR A 30 -1.84 -6.20 3.87
CA TYR A 30 -1.06 -6.12 5.11
C TYR A 30 -0.10 -7.31 5.20
N LEU A 31 1.14 -7.03 5.62
CA LEU A 31 2.21 -8.01 5.80
C LEU A 31 2.56 -8.14 7.30
N PRO A 32 1.98 -9.11 8.02
CA PRO A 32 2.10 -9.19 9.49
C PRO A 32 3.51 -9.36 10.04
N ASN A 33 4.43 -9.90 9.24
CA ASN A 33 5.80 -10.22 9.66
C ASN A 33 6.87 -9.41 8.89
N ALA A 34 6.47 -8.44 8.07
CA ALA A 34 7.40 -7.56 7.36
C ALA A 34 7.59 -6.25 8.14
N ILE A 35 8.80 -5.66 8.05
CA ILE A 35 9.07 -4.28 8.53
C ILE A 35 8.28 -3.26 7.70
N GLU A 36 7.94 -3.64 6.47
CA GLU A 36 7.14 -2.88 5.51
C GLU A 36 5.69 -3.33 5.62
N ASP A 37 4.89 -2.57 6.38
CA ASP A 37 3.59 -3.06 6.88
C ASP A 37 2.55 -3.33 5.78
N HIS A 38 2.58 -2.61 4.66
CA HIS A 38 1.59 -2.75 3.60
C HIS A 38 2.18 -2.61 2.20
N GLU A 39 1.58 -3.32 1.26
CA GLU A 39 1.90 -3.23 -0.16
C GLU A 39 0.65 -2.86 -0.94
N LEU A 40 0.74 -1.79 -1.73
CA LEU A 40 -0.19 -1.50 -2.81
C LEU A 40 0.32 -2.18 -4.07
N ILE A 41 -0.49 -3.03 -4.68
CA ILE A 41 -0.20 -3.80 -5.89
C ILE A 41 -1.19 -3.38 -6.96
N THR A 42 -0.70 -3.22 -8.19
CA THR A 42 -1.53 -2.97 -9.38
C THR A 42 -1.47 -4.17 -10.31
N ASP A 43 -2.50 -4.34 -11.13
CA ASP A 43 -2.62 -5.40 -12.15
C ASP A 43 -1.47 -5.44 -13.16
N ASP A 44 -0.89 -4.29 -13.48
CA ASP A 44 0.15 -4.16 -14.51
C ASP A 44 1.59 -4.42 -14.03
N GLY A 45 1.81 -4.81 -12.77
CA GLY A 45 3.15 -4.88 -12.16
C GLY A 45 3.58 -6.26 -11.65
N ASP A 46 4.84 -6.64 -11.91
CA ASP A 46 5.52 -7.82 -11.32
C ASP A 46 5.96 -7.60 -9.85
N GLY A 47 5.23 -6.77 -9.08
CA GLY A 47 5.61 -6.42 -7.71
C GLY A 47 4.78 -5.30 -7.08
N PRO A 48 5.06 -4.91 -5.83
CA PRO A 48 4.34 -3.83 -5.16
C PRO A 48 4.60 -2.49 -5.85
N TYR A 49 3.51 -1.83 -6.23
CA TYR A 49 3.48 -0.49 -6.80
C TYR A 49 3.84 0.59 -5.77
N LEU A 50 3.47 0.39 -4.50
CA LEU A 50 3.88 1.25 -3.38
C LEU A 50 4.04 0.45 -2.10
N ILE A 51 5.14 0.68 -1.39
CA ILE A 51 5.31 0.18 -0.03
C ILE A 51 4.83 1.26 0.94
N LEU A 52 3.85 0.90 1.77
CA LEU A 52 3.14 1.79 2.68
C LEU A 52 3.39 1.35 4.12
N GLN A 53 4.34 1.98 4.81
CA GLN A 53 4.47 1.82 6.26
C GLN A 53 3.19 2.29 6.98
N ARG A 54 2.88 1.77 8.18
CA ARG A 54 1.65 2.12 8.90
C ARG A 54 1.39 3.64 9.00
N GLY A 55 2.42 4.42 9.35
CA GLY A 55 2.30 5.88 9.44
C GLY A 55 2.01 6.56 8.09
N ILE A 56 2.51 5.98 6.99
CA ILE A 56 2.28 6.48 5.63
C ILE A 56 0.88 6.12 5.15
N LEU A 57 0.39 4.91 5.43
CA LEU A 57 -0.98 4.49 5.11
C LEU A 57 -1.99 5.43 5.79
N GLU A 58 -1.83 5.67 7.10
CA GLU A 58 -2.68 6.59 7.85
C GLU A 58 -2.59 8.03 7.30
N GLN A 59 -1.37 8.53 7.05
CA GLN A 59 -1.19 9.87 6.51
C GLN A 59 -1.87 10.03 5.15
N CYS A 60 -1.73 9.05 4.26
CA CYS A 60 -2.38 9.03 2.96
C CYS A 60 -3.91 9.02 3.11
N ALA A 61 -4.46 8.12 3.93
CA ALA A 61 -5.91 7.98 4.11
C ALA A 61 -6.56 9.20 4.77
N ARG A 62 -5.83 9.95 5.59
CA ARG A 62 -6.32 11.18 6.25
C ARG A 62 -6.14 12.44 5.41
N THR A 63 -5.39 12.37 4.31
CA THR A 63 -5.11 13.53 3.47
C THR A 63 -6.31 13.82 2.58
N SER A 64 -6.64 15.10 2.41
CA SER A 64 -7.74 15.50 1.54
C SER A 64 -7.40 15.22 0.07
N ARG A 65 -8.42 14.96 -0.75
CA ARG A 65 -8.25 14.54 -2.16
C ARG A 65 -7.42 15.52 -2.99
N ASP A 66 -7.60 16.81 -2.75
CA ASP A 66 -6.86 17.91 -3.39
C ASP A 66 -5.37 17.94 -3.03
N ARG A 67 -5.00 17.46 -1.83
CA ARG A 67 -3.62 17.44 -1.34
C ARG A 67 -2.93 16.09 -1.49
N PHE A 68 -3.68 15.06 -1.85
CA PHE A 68 -3.19 13.70 -2.01
C PHE A 68 -2.08 13.59 -3.08
N PRO A 69 -2.18 14.24 -4.26
CA PRO A 69 -1.10 14.21 -5.26
C PRO A 69 0.24 14.71 -4.72
N GLU A 70 0.24 15.88 -4.05
CA GLU A 70 1.45 16.49 -3.46
C GLU A 70 2.08 15.58 -2.41
N LEU A 71 1.24 14.96 -1.56
CA LEU A 71 1.71 14.02 -0.54
C LEU A 71 2.38 12.80 -1.18
N ILE A 72 1.75 12.21 -2.19
CA ILE A 72 2.25 11.04 -2.89
C ILE A 72 3.56 11.34 -3.59
N GLU A 73 3.68 12.47 -4.28
CA GLU A 73 4.93 12.90 -4.91
C GLU A 73 6.07 13.03 -3.89
N ARG A 74 5.77 13.57 -2.71
CA ARG A 74 6.74 13.70 -1.61
C ARG A 74 7.16 12.35 -1.03
N ILE A 75 6.24 11.39 -0.87
CA ILE A 75 6.54 10.06 -0.34
C ILE A 75 7.38 9.25 -1.34
N THR A 76 7.11 9.44 -2.63
CA THR A 76 7.64 8.62 -3.71
C THR A 76 8.80 9.26 -4.45
N ASN A 77 9.22 10.47 -4.08
CA ASN A 77 10.29 11.21 -4.75
C ASN A 77 10.11 11.27 -6.28
N PHE A 78 8.91 11.64 -6.74
CA PHE A 78 8.56 11.85 -8.17
C PHE A 78 8.64 10.63 -9.11
N THR A 79 8.93 9.42 -8.62
CA THR A 79 8.98 8.22 -9.48
C THR A 79 7.62 7.56 -9.72
N PHE A 80 6.57 8.04 -9.03
CA PHE A 80 5.25 7.41 -8.97
C PHE A 80 4.29 7.79 -10.09
N THR A 81 4.36 9.05 -10.55
CA THR A 81 3.37 9.64 -11.47
C THR A 81 3.49 9.12 -12.91
N PRO A 82 4.69 8.86 -13.47
CA PRO A 82 4.81 8.34 -14.84
C PRO A 82 4.21 6.94 -15.02
N SER A 83 4.47 6.00 -14.11
CA SER A 83 4.02 4.60 -14.18
C SER A 83 2.51 4.42 -13.98
N LEU A 84 1.85 5.40 -13.36
CA LEU A 84 0.40 5.41 -13.11
C LEU A 84 -0.39 5.75 -14.38
N ASN A 85 0.17 6.64 -15.21
CA ASN A 85 -0.45 7.03 -16.47
C ASN A 85 -0.41 5.90 -17.50
N GLU A 86 0.65 5.09 -17.50
CA GLU A 86 0.79 3.93 -18.40
C GLU A 86 -0.20 2.80 -18.07
N SER A 87 -0.56 2.65 -16.80
CA SER A 87 -1.58 1.70 -16.34
C SER A 87 -3.02 2.22 -16.49
N GLY A 88 -3.24 3.48 -16.86
CA GLY A 88 -4.60 4.04 -16.92
C GLY A 88 -5.33 4.04 -15.56
N LEU A 89 -4.57 4.00 -14.47
CA LEU A 89 -5.06 4.20 -13.11
C LEU A 89 -5.00 5.69 -12.76
N THR A 90 -5.90 6.14 -11.89
CA THR A 90 -5.90 7.53 -11.42
C THR A 90 -5.42 7.61 -9.98
N LEU A 91 -4.79 8.74 -9.62
CA LEU A 91 -4.45 9.02 -8.23
C LEU A 91 -5.67 8.96 -7.31
N ASP A 92 -6.86 9.32 -7.81
CA ASP A 92 -8.11 9.18 -7.06
C ASP A 92 -8.46 7.72 -6.75
N SER A 93 -8.28 6.81 -7.71
CA SER A 93 -8.56 5.38 -7.51
C SER A 93 -7.61 4.80 -6.46
N ILE A 94 -6.34 5.18 -6.54
CA ILE A 94 -5.32 4.83 -5.55
C ILE A 94 -5.68 5.39 -4.16
N HIS A 95 -6.13 6.64 -4.10
CA HIS A 95 -6.52 7.27 -2.85
C HIS A 95 -7.70 6.55 -2.20
N VAL A 96 -8.73 6.19 -2.98
CA VAL A 96 -9.88 5.41 -2.50
C VAL A 96 -9.43 4.06 -1.96
N ALA A 97 -8.56 3.34 -2.67
CA ALA A 97 -8.04 2.05 -2.23
C ALA A 97 -7.30 2.17 -0.88
N ILE A 98 -6.46 3.20 -0.72
CA ILE A 98 -5.74 3.46 0.54
C ILE A 98 -6.71 3.80 1.68
N CYS A 99 -7.71 4.64 1.45
CA CYS A 99 -8.72 4.98 2.44
C CYS A 99 -9.48 3.73 2.93
N GLN A 100 -9.93 2.89 2.00
CA GLN A 100 -10.64 1.65 2.33
C GLN A 100 -9.75 0.68 3.10
N ALA A 101 -8.50 0.52 2.69
CA ALA A 101 -7.54 -0.32 3.38
C ALA A 101 -7.29 0.13 4.83
N TYR A 102 -7.13 1.44 5.06
CA TYR A 102 -6.98 1.99 6.40
C TYR A 102 -8.23 1.77 7.27
N MET A 103 -9.42 1.97 6.73
CA MET A 103 -10.68 1.70 7.45
C MET A 103 -10.80 0.24 7.89
N GLU A 104 -10.45 -0.69 7.01
CA GLU A 104 -10.47 -2.12 7.32
C GLU A 104 -9.43 -2.50 8.38
N GLN A 105 -8.24 -1.89 8.34
CA GLN A 105 -7.22 -2.09 9.37
C GLN A 105 -7.72 -1.61 10.74
N GLU A 106 -8.32 -0.43 10.81
CA GLU A 106 -8.91 0.12 12.04
C GLU A 106 -10.07 -0.75 12.55
N ARG A 107 -10.91 -1.28 11.66
CA ARG A 107 -11.98 -2.22 12.02
C ARG A 107 -11.42 -3.47 12.70
N ARG A 108 -10.43 -4.13 12.08
CA ARG A 108 -9.78 -5.33 12.64
C ARG A 108 -9.10 -5.04 13.98
N TYR A 109 -8.43 -3.89 14.09
CA TYR A 109 -7.79 -3.48 15.33
C TYR A 109 -8.79 -3.28 16.46
N ASN A 110 -9.94 -2.65 16.17
CA ASN A 110 -11.00 -2.46 17.14
C ASN A 110 -11.64 -3.78 17.59
N GLU A 111 -11.86 -4.72 16.67
CA GLU A 111 -12.37 -6.07 17.00
C GLU A 111 -11.41 -6.83 17.92
N PHE A 112 -10.11 -6.80 17.59
CA PHE A 112 -9.07 -7.39 18.44
C PHE A 112 -9.07 -6.79 19.85
N ARG A 113 -9.14 -5.45 19.96
CA ARG A 113 -9.19 -4.76 21.26
C ARG A 113 -10.42 -5.12 22.08
N LEU A 114 -11.58 -5.30 21.45
CA LEU A 114 -12.81 -5.69 22.14
C LEU A 114 -12.73 -7.14 22.64
N ASN A 115 -12.12 -8.02 21.87
CA ASN A 115 -11.98 -9.44 22.23
C ASN A 115 -11.01 -9.67 23.41
N ILE A 116 -9.99 -8.83 23.59
CA ILE A 116 -9.08 -8.91 24.77
C ILE A 116 -9.76 -8.47 26.07
N ARG A 117 -10.80 -7.64 26.00
CA ARG A 117 -11.48 -7.09 27.18
C ARG A 117 -12.58 -7.99 27.75
N ARG A 118 -12.89 -9.10 27.10
CA ARG A 118 -13.85 -10.12 27.56
C ARG A 118 -13.12 -11.26 28.24
#